data_AF-Q3LVH8-F1
#
_entry.id   AF-Q3LVH8-F1
#
_cell.length_a   1.000
_cell.length_b   1.000
_cell.length_c   1.000
_cell.angle_alpha   90.00
_cell.angle_beta   90.00
_cell.angle_gamma   90.00
#
_symmetry.space_group_name_H-M   'P 1'
#
loop_
_entity.id
_entity.type
_entity.pdbx_description
1 polymer ?
#
loop_
_entity_poly.entity_id
_entity_poly.type
_entity_poly.pdbx_seq_one_letter_code
_entity_poly.pdbx_strand_id
1 'polypeptide(L)'
;SERLHTDMETNKRIAHTLTLHVTAYKCGDRDTDKKFPSKSCPLRYGAGKVLEDAVNLFHCGLREYMNHQSSGGWRITGLSVSASKIVDIPSGTCS
;
A
#
# COMPACT_ATOMS: atom_id res chain seq x y z
N SER A 1 -3.35 -12.21 7.13
CA SER A 1 -3.39 -11.92 5.68
C SER A 1 -4.32 -12.87 4.94
N GLU A 2 -5.38 -13.35 5.61
CA GLU A 2 -6.25 -14.42 5.11
C GLU A 2 -7.32 -13.89 4.15
N ARG A 3 -7.71 -12.61 4.27
CA ARG A 3 -8.76 -12.00 3.44
C ARG A 3 -8.53 -12.11 1.93
N LEU A 4 -7.28 -11.95 1.46
CA LEU A 4 -6.96 -12.09 0.03
C LEU A 4 -7.08 -13.54 -0.45
N HIS A 5 -6.72 -14.48 0.41
CA HIS A 5 -6.82 -15.90 0.09
C HIS A 5 -8.28 -16.34 0.07
N THR A 6 -9.06 -15.96 1.10
CA THR A 6 -10.50 -16.21 1.15
C THR A 6 -11.25 -15.57 -0.03
N ASP A 7 -10.89 -14.35 -0.43
CA ASP A 7 -11.48 -13.69 -1.61
C ASP A 7 -11.20 -14.48 -2.89
N MET A 8 -9.98 -14.98 -3.06
CA MET A 8 -9.59 -15.79 -4.20
C MET A 8 -10.35 -17.12 -4.26
N GLU A 9 -10.48 -17.81 -3.13
CA GLU A 9 -11.18 -19.10 -3.07
C GLU A 9 -12.69 -18.96 -3.29
N THR A 10 -13.29 -17.94 -2.69
CA THR A 10 -14.75 -17.73 -2.68
C THR A 10 -15.24 -17.06 -3.97
N ASN A 11 -14.53 -16.02 -4.42
CA ASN A 11 -14.98 -15.16 -5.52
C ASN A 11 -14.25 -15.44 -6.84
N LYS A 12 -13.31 -16.41 -6.86
CA LYS A 12 -12.56 -16.83 -8.06
C LYS A 12 -11.92 -15.65 -8.82
N ARG A 13 -11.36 -14.71 -8.06
CA ARG A 13 -10.74 -13.49 -8.58
C ARG A 13 -9.42 -13.19 -7.89
N ILE A 14 -8.56 -12.44 -8.54
CA ILE A 14 -7.24 -12.06 -8.02
C ILE A 14 -7.03 -10.55 -8.14
N ALA A 15 -6.59 -9.92 -7.05
CA ALA A 15 -6.02 -8.58 -7.08
C ALA A 15 -4.57 -8.62 -7.59
N HIS A 16 -4.16 -7.58 -8.32
CA HIS A 16 -2.83 -7.47 -8.90
C HIS A 16 -1.97 -6.34 -8.34
N THR A 17 -2.55 -5.40 -7.60
CA THR A 17 -1.82 -4.23 -7.09
C THR A 17 -2.02 -4.07 -5.60
N LEU A 18 -0.92 -3.94 -4.87
CA LEU A 18 -0.89 -3.52 -3.47
C LEU A 18 -0.63 -2.01 -3.43
N THR A 19 -1.44 -1.27 -2.67
CA THR A 19 -1.21 0.16 -2.43
C THR A 19 -1.13 0.43 -0.94
N LEU A 20 -0.09 1.15 -0.52
CA LEU A 20 0.08 1.68 0.82
C LEU A 20 -0.40 3.13 0.85
N HIS A 21 -1.32 3.42 1.75
CA HIS A 21 -1.75 4.77 2.09
C HIS A 21 -1.25 5.10 3.50
N VAL A 22 -0.71 6.29 3.64
CA VAL A 22 -0.16 6.77 4.91
C VAL A 22 -0.69 8.18 5.12
N THR A 23 -1.07 8.47 6.36
CA THR A 23 -1.34 9.84 6.80
C THR A 23 -0.27 10.21 7.81
N ALA A 24 0.35 11.36 7.59
CA ALA A 24 1.39 11.88 8.46
C ALA A 24 1.08 13.33 8.81
N TYR A 25 1.40 13.69 10.05
CA TYR A 25 1.38 15.04 10.56
C TYR A 25 2.81 15.52 10.74
N LYS A 26 3.08 16.77 10.38
CA LYS A 26 4.39 17.40 10.55
C LYS A 26 4.26 18.63 11.44
N CYS A 27 5.08 18.67 12.48
CA CYS A 27 5.06 19.73 13.48
C CYS A 27 5.64 21.00 12.86
N GLY A 28 4.91 22.12 12.99
CA GLY A 28 5.30 23.40 12.43
C GLY A 28 4.80 23.67 11.01
N ASP A 29 4.09 22.73 10.37
CA ASP A 29 3.38 23.02 9.13
C ASP A 29 2.09 23.79 9.44
N ARG A 30 2.20 25.12 9.42
CA ARG A 30 1.07 25.99 9.09
C ARG A 30 0.79 25.79 7.59
N ASP A 31 -0.21 24.96 7.28
CA ASP A 31 -0.77 24.79 5.93
C ASP A 31 0.22 24.41 4.80
N THR A 32 1.13 23.44 5.00
CA THR A 32 1.69 22.77 3.82
C THR A 32 0.81 21.59 3.43
N ASP A 33 0.26 21.65 2.21
CA ASP A 33 -0.47 20.57 1.53
C ASP A 33 0.40 19.32 1.26
N LYS A 34 1.61 19.23 1.84
CA LYS A 34 2.53 18.13 1.61
C LYS A 34 2.01 16.88 2.32
N LYS A 35 1.18 16.14 1.60
CA LYS A 35 0.66 14.84 2.02
C LYS A 35 1.74 13.77 1.89
N PHE A 36 1.70 12.78 2.77
CA PHE A 36 2.51 11.59 2.59
C PHE A 36 2.06 10.88 1.29
N PRO A 37 2.98 10.55 0.36
CA PRO A 37 2.60 9.98 -0.92
C PRO A 37 2.09 8.55 -0.74
N SER A 38 0.95 8.23 -1.34
CA SER A 38 0.55 6.83 -1.51
C SER A 38 1.47 6.16 -2.53
N LYS A 39 1.88 4.92 -2.26
CA LYS A 39 2.78 4.15 -3.12
C LYS A 39 2.17 2.79 -3.42
N SER A 40 2.42 2.28 -4.62
CA SER A 40 1.88 0.99 -5.05
C SER A 40 2.92 0.12 -5.75
N CYS A 41 2.70 -1.18 -5.74
CA CYS A 41 3.50 -2.19 -6.43
C CYS A 41 2.63 -3.36 -6.89
N PRO A 42 3.15 -4.26 -7.75
CA PRO A 42 2.53 -5.54 -7.99
C PRO A 42 2.28 -6.31 -6.68
N LEU A 43 1.08 -6.87 -6.51
CA LEU A 43 0.72 -7.62 -5.32
C LEU A 43 1.32 -9.03 -5.39
N ARG A 44 2.12 -9.40 -4.38
CA ARG A 44 2.60 -10.76 -4.15
C ARG A 44 1.80 -11.41 -3.03
N TYR A 45 1.09 -12.49 -3.33
CA TYR A 45 0.29 -13.20 -2.32
C TYR A 45 1.20 -13.84 -1.26
N GLY A 46 0.72 -13.83 -0.02
CA GLY A 46 1.43 -14.35 1.16
C GLY A 46 1.73 -13.26 2.18
N ALA A 47 1.47 -13.55 3.47
CA ALA A 47 1.58 -12.58 4.57
C ALA A 47 2.94 -11.86 4.60
N GLY A 48 4.03 -12.64 4.53
CA GLY A 48 5.39 -12.13 4.60
C GLY A 48 5.74 -11.26 3.39
N LYS A 49 5.26 -11.62 2.20
CA LYS A 49 5.50 -10.85 0.96
C LYS A 49 4.75 -9.53 0.96
N VAL A 50 3.49 -9.53 1.39
CA VAL A 50 2.69 -8.30 1.54
C VAL A 50 3.32 -7.37 2.57
N LEU A 51 3.81 -7.90 3.69
CA LEU A 51 4.50 -7.09 4.70
C LEU A 51 5.80 -6.49 4.16
N GLU A 52 6.65 -7.30 3.52
CA GLU A 52 7.90 -6.88 2.89
C GLU A 52 7.65 -5.75 1.88
N ASP A 53 6.67 -5.92 1.00
CA ASP A 53 6.30 -4.91 0.00
C ASP A 53 5.74 -3.64 0.65
N ALA A 54 4.88 -3.75 1.66
CA ALA A 54 4.35 -2.60 2.38
C ALA A 54 5.46 -1.79 3.08
N VAL A 55 6.44 -2.45 3.70
CA VAL A 55 7.60 -1.79 4.32
C VAL A 55 8.46 -1.08 3.28
N ASN A 56 8.72 -1.72 2.13
CA ASN A 56 9.46 -1.10 1.03
C ASN A 56 8.74 0.14 0.49
N LEU A 57 7.43 0.05 0.26
CA LEU A 57 6.59 1.18 -0.16
C LEU A 57 6.64 2.32 0.86
N PHE A 58 6.62 2.01 2.16
CA PHE A 58 6.73 3.00 3.22
C PHE A 58 8.08 3.73 3.17
N HIS A 59 9.20 3.01 3.05
CA HIS A 59 10.53 3.63 2.95
C HIS A 59 10.69 4.51 1.70
N CYS A 60 10.17 4.05 0.56
CA CYS A 60 10.13 4.84 -0.68
C CYS A 60 9.30 6.11 -0.51
N GLY A 61 8.11 6.01 0.08
CA GLY A 61 7.25 7.16 0.36
C GLY A 61 7.86 8.12 1.38
N LEU A 62 8.52 7.59 2.42
CA LEU A 62 9.16 8.37 3.46
C LEU A 62 10.32 9.20 2.90
N ARG A 63 11.14 8.63 2.01
CA ARG A 63 12.24 9.36 1.36
C ARG A 63 11.74 10.59 0.60
N GLU A 64 10.61 10.46 -0.09
CA GLU A 64 9.98 11.56 -0.81
C GLU A 64 9.27 12.55 0.12
N TYR A 65 8.59 12.04 1.15
CA TYR A 65 7.97 12.88 2.17
C TYR A 65 9.01 13.74 2.89
N MET A 66 10.20 13.18 3.13
CA MET A 66 11.30 13.84 3.84
C MET A 66 12.21 14.69 2.95
N ASN A 67 11.93 14.80 1.66
CA ASN A 67 12.87 15.41 0.72
C ASN A 67 13.21 16.87 1.12
N HIS A 68 14.50 17.03 1.45
CA HIS A 68 15.30 18.22 1.80
C HIS A 68 14.79 19.13 2.94
N GLN A 69 15.41 18.96 4.12
CA GLN A 69 15.52 19.97 5.19
C GLN A 69 14.27 20.31 6.02
N SER A 70 13.56 19.31 6.53
CA SER A 70 12.58 19.56 7.61
C SER A 70 13.21 19.26 8.97
N SER A 71 13.71 20.31 9.62
CA SER A 71 14.18 20.30 11.01
C SER A 71 13.06 20.11 12.05
N GLY A 72 11.81 19.90 11.60
CA GLY A 72 10.64 19.67 12.44
C GLY A 72 10.28 18.19 12.53
N GLY A 73 9.83 17.76 13.71
CA GLY A 73 9.36 16.39 13.93
C GLY A 73 8.11 16.06 13.10
N TRP A 74 8.00 14.82 12.66
CA TRP A 74 6.82 14.28 11.98
C TRP A 74 6.31 13.03 12.71
N ARG A 75 5.04 12.70 12.53
CA ARG A 75 4.40 11.53 13.12
C ARG A 75 3.43 10.91 12.12
N ILE A 76 3.41 9.59 12.05
CA ILE A 76 2.38 8.86 11.32
C ILE A 76 1.12 8.81 12.18
N THR A 77 -0.02 9.17 11.58
CA THR A 77 -1.33 9.18 12.24
C THR A 77 -2.29 8.15 11.65
N GLY A 78 -1.96 7.58 10.48
CA GLY A 78 -2.77 6.55 9.85
C GLY A 78 -1.98 5.70 8.87
N LEU A 79 -2.30 4.41 8.83
CA LEU A 79 -1.75 3.44 7.88
C LEU A 79 -2.90 2.58 7.36
N SER A 80 -2.99 2.44 6.04
CA SER A 80 -3.89 1.47 5.43
C SER A 80 -3.26 0.87 4.18
N VAL A 81 -3.62 -0.39 3.90
CA VAL A 81 -3.22 -1.09 2.69
C VAL A 81 -4.47 -1.51 1.93
N SER A 82 -4.43 -1.36 0.61
CA SER A 82 -5.51 -1.77 -0.27
C SER A 82 -4.97 -2.70 -1.36
N ALA A 83 -5.81 -3.64 -1.77
CA ALA A 83 -5.56 -4.51 -2.91
C ALA A 83 -6.55 -4.13 -4.03
N SER A 84 -6.05 -3.93 -5.24
CA SER A 84 -6.85 -3.42 -6.36
C SER A 84 -6.44 -4.06 -7.68
N LYS A 85 -7.07 -3.61 -8.77
CA LYS A 85 -6.98 -4.22 -10.11
C LYS A 85 -7.35 -5.70 -10.05
N ILE A 86 -8.56 -5.95 -9.60
CA ILE A 86 -9.11 -7.29 -9.43
C ILE A 86 -9.57 -7.79 -10.80
N VAL A 87 -9.18 -9.01 -11.15
CA VAL A 87 -9.61 -9.70 -12.37
C VAL A 87 -10.10 -11.09 -12.03
N ASP A 88 -11.01 -11.63 -12.82
CA ASP A 88 -11.49 -13.00 -12.66
C ASP A 88 -10.39 -14.00 -13.05
N ILE A 89 -10.34 -15.12 -12.34
CA ILE A 89 -9.49 -16.25 -12.73
C ILE A 89 -10.20 -16.93 -13.91
N PRO A 90 -9.57 -17.02 -15.10
CA PRO A 90 -10.18 -17.71 -16.23
C PRO A 90 -10.53 -19.14 -15.82
N SER A 91 -11.82 -19.46 -15.84
CA SER A 91 -12.27 -20.85 -15.76
C SER A 91 -11.93 -21.47 -17.11
N GLY A 92 -10.98 -22.39 -17.15
CA GLY A 92 -10.45 -22.94 -18.39
C GLY A 92 -11.58 -23.35 -19.35
N THR A 93 -11.41 -23.07 -20.65
CA THR A 93 -12.24 -23.68 -21.67
C THR A 93 -11.90 -25.16 -21.69
N CYS A 94 -12.76 -26.01 -21.11
CA CYS A 94 -12.66 -27.45 -21.29
C CYS A 94 -12.72 -27.73 -22.80
N SER A 95 -11.69 -28.40 -23.34
CA SER A 95 -11.69 -29.00 -24.67
C SER A 95 -12.31 -30.40 -24.62
#